data_AF-A0A661K0W8-F1
#
_entry.id   AF-A0A661K0W8-F1
#
_cell.length_a   1.000
_cell.length_b   1.000
_cell.length_c   1.000
_cell.angle_alpha   90.00
_cell.angle_beta   90.00
_cell.angle_gamma   90.00
#
_symmetry.space_group_name_H-M   'P 1'
#
loop_
_entity.id
_entity.type
_entity.pdbx_description
1 polymer ?
#
loop_
_entity_poly.entity_id
_entity_poly.type
_entity_poly.pdbx_seq_one_letter_code
_entity_poly.pdbx_strand_id
1 'polypeptide(L)'
;MKFTREKMNSRDRIKALLSGEPVDRVPLFPFLLGFCARNVGYPISSIYDNAEKSFDAQMKTLEQYRFDWGPIYGYASYGTWEFGGEIRMPSGGYEQAPIHGAYPVKTEEDIEKLVIPDVKNAGCIPLAMEFSRLQEKHGYPISVVLGGNFTIAGNICDVSKLCRWMLKKPELVHRLLQLASDHIVSVVSYWVDTFGAKRVIPQFWEPLTANIIISPKHFKEIVLPYVVETSEKILAMGVRHVLYHICGEQNANLPYWAEVPMGDPGLCSFGEEIDLERAIDIFGEKCVVIGNVDPRDVLTGPPEKIRELCVSAMEKGREAPRGFMLSSGCEVSPETPPYHVYTMQKTVEEFS
;
A
#
# COMPACT_ATOMS: atom_id res chain seq x y z
N MET A 1 -11.80 -37.02 3.49
CA MET A 1 -11.60 -35.64 4.00
C MET A 1 -10.34 -35.60 4.85
N LYS A 2 -9.22 -35.12 4.31
CA LYS A 2 -8.08 -34.71 5.13
C LYS A 2 -8.37 -33.28 5.56
N PHE A 3 -8.82 -33.09 6.79
CA PHE A 3 -8.83 -31.77 7.40
C PHE A 3 -7.37 -31.43 7.73
N THR A 4 -6.70 -30.65 6.89
CA THR A 4 -5.45 -29.97 7.23
C THR A 4 -5.79 -29.00 8.36
N ARG A 5 -5.51 -29.43 9.59
CA ARG A 5 -5.81 -28.65 10.80
C ARG A 5 -4.90 -27.43 10.80
N GLU A 6 -5.48 -26.24 10.76
CA GLU A 6 -4.74 -24.97 10.89
C GLU A 6 -3.87 -25.01 12.16
N LYS A 7 -2.57 -24.72 12.01
CA LYS A 7 -1.57 -24.87 13.07
C LYS A 7 -1.08 -23.53 13.60
N MET A 8 -1.23 -22.46 12.81
CA MET A 8 -0.83 -21.11 13.16
C MET A 8 -2.04 -20.20 13.27
N ASN A 9 -2.02 -19.29 14.25
CA ASN A 9 -2.86 -18.10 14.14
C ASN A 9 -2.25 -17.12 13.13
N SER A 10 -3.00 -16.09 12.74
CA SER A 10 -2.55 -15.08 11.77
C SER A 10 -1.24 -14.40 12.13
N ARG A 11 -0.99 -14.10 13.42
CA ARG A 11 0.25 -13.45 13.86
C ARG A 11 1.46 -14.35 13.68
N ASP A 12 1.34 -15.61 14.08
CA ASP A 12 2.41 -16.60 13.94
C ASP A 12 2.72 -16.85 12.46
N ARG A 13 1.70 -16.87 11.61
CA ARG A 13 1.83 -17.03 10.16
C ARG A 13 2.59 -15.87 9.51
N ILE A 14 2.21 -14.63 9.83
CA ILE A 14 2.93 -13.45 9.31
C ILE A 14 4.36 -13.38 9.86
N LYS A 15 4.57 -13.70 11.14
CA LYS A 15 5.91 -13.74 11.72
C LYS A 15 6.80 -14.79 11.04
N ALA A 16 6.26 -15.98 10.77
CA ALA A 16 6.97 -17.04 10.06
C ALA A 16 7.35 -16.57 8.65
N LEU A 17 6.39 -16.02 7.90
CA LEU A 17 6.62 -15.48 6.56
C LEU A 17 7.74 -14.42 6.54
N LEU A 18 7.67 -13.42 7.43
CA LEU A 18 8.69 -12.37 7.53
C LEU A 18 10.05 -12.86 8.03
N SER A 19 10.11 -14.07 8.61
CA SER A 19 11.36 -14.71 9.04
C SER A 19 11.90 -15.70 8.00
N GLY A 20 11.21 -15.90 6.88
CA GLY A 20 11.55 -16.92 5.88
C GLY A 20 11.26 -18.35 6.32
N GLU A 21 10.43 -18.53 7.36
CA GLU A 21 10.01 -19.83 7.85
C GLU A 21 8.75 -20.31 7.11
N PRO A 22 8.54 -21.63 6.97
CA PRO A 22 7.34 -22.16 6.34
C PRO A 22 6.04 -21.74 7.04
N VAL A 23 5.02 -21.43 6.24
CA VAL A 23 3.64 -21.14 6.70
C VAL A 23 2.72 -22.34 6.51
N ASP A 24 1.67 -22.44 7.33
CA ASP A 24 0.70 -23.54 7.27
C ASP A 24 -0.36 -23.41 6.18
N ARG A 25 -0.56 -22.20 5.65
CA ARG A 25 -1.37 -21.86 4.46
C ARG A 25 -0.92 -20.54 3.85
N VAL A 26 -1.34 -20.25 2.63
CA VAL A 26 -1.15 -18.94 2.01
C VAL A 26 -1.81 -17.86 2.89
N PRO A 27 -1.08 -16.83 3.35
CA PRO A 27 -1.66 -15.73 4.10
C PRO A 27 -2.53 -14.85 3.20
N LEU A 28 -3.62 -14.32 3.76
CA LEU A 28 -4.53 -13.42 3.07
C LEU A 28 -4.27 -11.97 3.53
N PHE A 29 -3.83 -11.11 2.62
CA PHE A 29 -3.54 -9.70 2.89
C PHE A 29 -4.76 -8.82 2.59
N PRO A 30 -5.20 -7.93 3.50
CA PRO A 30 -6.38 -7.11 3.29
C PRO A 30 -6.08 -5.76 2.63
N PHE A 31 -6.60 -5.54 1.43
CA PHE A 31 -6.72 -4.22 0.82
C PHE A 31 -8.19 -3.82 0.69
N LEU A 32 -8.84 -3.49 1.82
CA LEU A 32 -10.31 -3.33 1.92
C LEU A 32 -10.74 -2.18 2.83
N LEU A 33 -10.09 -1.02 2.75
CA LEU A 33 -10.34 0.12 3.64
C LEU A 33 -11.81 0.55 3.68
N GLY A 34 -12.35 1.09 2.57
CA GLY A 34 -13.74 1.56 2.54
C GLY A 34 -14.77 0.43 2.69
N PHE A 35 -14.44 -0.78 2.21
CA PHE A 35 -15.24 -1.98 2.42
C PHE A 35 -15.41 -2.30 3.91
N CYS A 36 -14.37 -2.16 4.74
CA CYS A 36 -14.48 -2.38 6.18
C CYS A 36 -15.57 -1.50 6.82
N ALA A 37 -15.66 -0.22 6.45
CA ALA A 37 -16.70 0.66 6.98
C ALA A 37 -18.10 0.20 6.58
N ARG A 38 -18.30 -0.12 5.29
CA ARG A 38 -19.60 -0.61 4.80
C ARG A 38 -20.01 -1.91 5.48
N ASN A 39 -19.07 -2.84 5.63
CA ASN A 39 -19.30 -4.15 6.23
C ASN A 39 -19.83 -4.06 7.67
N VAL A 40 -19.41 -3.05 8.44
CA VAL A 40 -19.89 -2.82 9.83
C VAL A 40 -20.99 -1.75 9.93
N GLY A 41 -21.46 -1.21 8.81
CA GLY A 41 -22.51 -0.19 8.78
C GLY A 41 -22.06 1.23 9.12
N TYR A 42 -20.76 1.54 9.01
CA TYR A 42 -20.22 2.88 9.20
C TYR A 42 -20.20 3.70 7.89
N PRO A 43 -20.26 5.04 7.97
CA PRO A 43 -19.92 5.89 6.83
C PRO A 43 -18.47 5.67 6.41
N ILE A 44 -18.21 5.62 5.09
CA ILE A 44 -16.85 5.42 4.53
C ILE A 44 -15.86 6.47 5.05
N SER A 45 -16.30 7.72 5.26
CA SER A 45 -15.44 8.78 5.81
C SER A 45 -14.83 8.41 7.16
N SER A 46 -15.50 7.57 7.95
CA SER A 46 -15.03 7.10 9.26
C SER A 46 -13.70 6.36 9.19
N ILE A 47 -13.34 5.79 8.04
CA ILE A 47 -12.04 5.16 7.82
C ILE A 47 -10.90 6.18 7.85
N TYR A 48 -11.19 7.41 7.43
CA TYR A 48 -10.21 8.45 7.18
C TYR A 48 -10.26 9.58 8.23
N ASP A 49 -11.44 9.88 8.80
CA ASP A 49 -11.64 11.00 9.74
C ASP A 49 -11.66 10.58 11.22
N ASN A 50 -11.65 9.27 11.53
CA ASN A 50 -11.74 8.76 12.89
C ASN A 50 -10.90 7.49 13.08
N ALA A 51 -9.76 7.59 13.78
CA ALA A 51 -8.83 6.48 13.95
C ALA A 51 -9.46 5.28 14.69
N GLU A 52 -10.25 5.52 15.74
CA GLU A 52 -10.91 4.44 16.51
C GLU A 52 -11.94 3.68 15.69
N LYS A 53 -12.83 4.38 14.97
CA LYS A 53 -13.83 3.74 14.10
C LYS A 53 -13.18 3.04 12.92
N SER A 54 -12.13 3.62 12.35
CA SER A 54 -11.35 2.99 11.29
C SER A 54 -10.75 1.67 11.76
N PHE A 55 -10.12 1.66 12.93
CA PHE A 55 -9.52 0.46 13.52
C PHE A 55 -10.58 -0.58 13.87
N ASP A 56 -11.68 -0.19 14.52
CA ASP A 56 -12.79 -1.09 14.88
C ASP A 56 -13.44 -1.73 13.65
N ALA A 57 -13.74 -0.95 12.61
CA ALA A 57 -14.34 -1.45 11.37
C ALA A 57 -13.44 -2.49 10.68
N GLN A 58 -12.14 -2.20 10.62
CA GLN A 58 -11.18 -3.12 10.05
C GLN A 58 -11.07 -4.38 10.91
N MET A 59 -10.88 -4.27 12.22
CA MET A 59 -10.76 -5.42 13.11
C MET A 59 -11.93 -6.40 12.99
N LYS A 60 -13.17 -5.91 12.99
CA LYS A 60 -14.38 -6.75 12.83
C LYS A 60 -14.43 -7.42 11.45
N THR A 61 -14.05 -6.71 10.41
CA THR A 61 -14.01 -7.24 9.04
C THR A 61 -12.90 -8.29 8.90
N LEU A 62 -11.71 -8.02 9.43
CA LEU A 62 -10.59 -8.96 9.42
C LEU A 62 -10.91 -10.22 10.22
N GLU A 63 -11.64 -10.11 11.33
CA GLU A 63 -12.16 -11.25 12.09
C GLU A 63 -13.16 -12.08 11.26
N GLN A 64 -14.15 -11.42 10.66
CA GLN A 64 -15.20 -12.07 9.85
C GLN A 64 -14.62 -12.86 8.66
N TYR A 65 -13.59 -12.31 8.01
CA TYR A 65 -12.98 -12.87 6.80
C TYR A 65 -11.58 -13.46 7.04
N ARG A 66 -11.17 -13.61 8.31
CA ARG A 66 -9.95 -14.31 8.71
C ARG A 66 -8.68 -13.87 7.97
N PHE A 67 -8.56 -12.56 7.72
CA PHE A 67 -7.37 -11.97 7.11
C PHE A 67 -6.17 -12.05 8.05
N ASP A 68 -4.97 -12.19 7.47
CA ASP A 68 -3.75 -12.47 8.24
C ASP A 68 -2.92 -11.22 8.55
N TRP A 69 -3.05 -10.18 7.73
CA TRP A 69 -2.37 -8.89 7.88
C TRP A 69 -3.34 -7.78 8.29
N GLY A 70 -2.83 -6.57 8.48
CA GLY A 70 -3.60 -5.38 8.84
C GLY A 70 -3.90 -5.33 10.34
N PRO A 71 -4.73 -4.38 10.80
CA PRO A 71 -5.39 -3.31 10.02
C PRO A 71 -4.39 -2.22 9.59
N ILE A 72 -4.75 -1.32 8.66
CA ILE A 72 -3.86 -0.25 8.14
C ILE A 72 -4.60 1.09 7.99
N TYR A 73 -3.89 2.22 8.02
CA TYR A 73 -4.47 3.54 7.77
C TYR A 73 -3.66 4.29 6.70
N GLY A 74 -4.34 4.73 5.64
CA GLY A 74 -3.74 5.48 4.53
C GLY A 74 -4.78 5.79 3.46
N TYR A 75 -4.44 6.65 2.50
CA TYR A 75 -5.28 6.97 1.35
C TYR A 75 -4.43 7.43 0.15
N ALA A 76 -4.95 7.25 -1.07
CA ALA A 76 -4.21 7.50 -2.30
C ALA A 76 -3.84 8.98 -2.53
N SER A 77 -4.67 9.92 -2.07
CA SER A 77 -4.45 11.38 -2.20
C SER A 77 -3.43 11.95 -1.19
N TYR A 78 -2.68 11.09 -0.47
CA TYR A 78 -1.68 11.50 0.51
C TYR A 78 -0.63 12.42 -0.14
N GLY A 79 -0.29 13.52 0.53
CA GLY A 79 0.60 14.56 0.02
C GLY A 79 -0.15 15.85 -0.32
N THR A 80 -1.44 15.81 -0.62
CA THR A 80 -2.23 17.04 -0.82
C THR A 80 -2.50 17.72 0.51
N TRP A 81 -3.14 17.03 1.46
CA TRP A 81 -3.51 17.64 2.73
C TRP A 81 -2.29 17.95 3.58
N GLU A 82 -1.32 17.03 3.59
CA GLU A 82 -0.11 17.15 4.40
C GLU A 82 0.75 18.36 4.00
N PHE A 83 0.75 18.76 2.73
CA PHE A 83 1.45 19.95 2.24
C PHE A 83 0.57 21.21 2.17
N GLY A 84 -0.59 21.21 2.85
CA GLY A 84 -1.44 22.40 3.01
C GLY A 84 -2.49 22.61 1.89
N GLY A 85 -2.70 21.60 1.06
CA GLY A 85 -3.83 21.55 0.13
C GLY A 85 -5.13 21.14 0.83
N GLU A 86 -6.20 21.06 0.04
CA GLU A 86 -7.52 20.68 0.51
C GLU A 86 -7.87 19.28 0.00
N ILE A 87 -8.42 18.44 0.87
CA ILE A 87 -9.02 17.16 0.50
C ILE A 87 -10.51 17.17 0.79
N ARG A 88 -11.27 16.39 0.02
CA ARG A 88 -12.68 16.15 0.28
C ARG A 88 -12.87 14.69 0.71
N MET A 89 -13.43 14.50 1.89
CA MET A 89 -13.78 13.17 2.40
C MET A 89 -14.88 12.52 1.56
N PRO A 90 -14.91 11.18 1.47
CA PRO A 90 -15.94 10.47 0.75
C PRO A 90 -17.30 10.65 1.44
N SER A 91 -18.25 11.21 0.71
CA SER A 91 -19.62 11.50 1.17
C SER A 91 -20.69 10.92 0.24
N GLY A 92 -20.34 10.67 -1.03
CA GLY A 92 -21.23 10.08 -2.04
C GLY A 92 -21.22 8.56 -2.05
N GLY A 93 -22.28 7.94 -2.57
CA GLY A 93 -22.43 6.48 -2.62
C GLY A 93 -21.39 5.74 -3.48
N TYR A 94 -20.70 6.44 -4.38
CA TYR A 94 -19.65 5.88 -5.25
C TYR A 94 -18.23 6.28 -4.81
N GLU A 95 -18.10 7.07 -3.75
CA GLU A 95 -16.81 7.58 -3.29
C GLU A 95 -16.20 6.65 -2.26
N GLN A 96 -14.96 6.20 -2.50
CA GLN A 96 -14.31 5.16 -1.69
C GLN A 96 -13.18 5.72 -0.81
N ALA A 97 -12.60 6.85 -1.21
CA ALA A 97 -11.44 7.45 -0.56
C ALA A 97 -11.48 8.99 -0.66
N PRO A 98 -10.67 9.71 0.16
CA PRO A 98 -10.49 11.14 0.02
C PRO A 98 -9.92 11.52 -1.35
N ILE A 99 -10.43 12.61 -1.92
CA ILE A 99 -9.97 13.14 -3.21
C ILE A 99 -9.37 14.54 -3.05
N HIS A 100 -8.55 14.95 -4.01
CA HIS A 100 -8.03 16.32 -4.10
C HIS A 100 -9.17 17.34 -4.25
N GLY A 101 -9.24 18.31 -3.35
CA GLY A 101 -10.05 19.52 -3.51
C GLY A 101 -9.23 20.67 -4.12
N ALA A 102 -8.04 20.92 -3.57
CA ALA A 102 -7.10 21.90 -4.08
C ALA A 102 -5.66 21.43 -3.86
N TYR A 103 -4.86 21.44 -4.92
CA TYR A 103 -3.42 21.14 -4.84
C TYR A 103 -2.65 22.28 -4.17
N PRO A 104 -1.63 21.97 -3.33
CA PRO A 104 -0.72 22.96 -2.74
C PRO A 104 -0.03 23.85 -3.78
N VAL A 105 0.39 23.27 -4.92
CA VAL A 105 1.15 23.97 -5.96
C VAL A 105 0.31 24.19 -7.20
N LYS A 106 0.10 25.46 -7.55
CA LYS A 106 -0.65 25.87 -8.76
C LYS A 106 0.27 26.56 -9.77
N THR A 107 1.30 27.24 -9.34
CA THR A 107 2.30 27.87 -10.22
C THR A 107 3.71 27.45 -9.83
N GLU A 108 4.72 27.92 -10.57
CA GLU A 108 6.12 27.57 -10.31
C GLU A 108 6.63 28.27 -9.05
N GLU A 109 6.19 29.50 -8.82
CA GLU A 109 6.51 30.30 -7.64
C GLU A 109 5.97 29.68 -6.34
N ASP A 110 4.94 28.83 -6.41
CA ASP A 110 4.43 28.12 -5.24
C ASP A 110 5.44 27.07 -4.75
N ILE A 111 6.25 26.48 -5.64
CA ILE A 111 7.28 25.48 -5.26
C ILE A 111 8.36 26.11 -4.41
N GLU A 112 8.76 27.35 -4.71
CA GLU A 112 9.77 28.08 -3.94
C GLU A 112 9.30 28.37 -2.51
N LYS A 113 7.99 28.46 -2.30
CA LYS A 113 7.36 28.73 -1.01
C LYS A 113 7.02 27.45 -0.24
N LEU A 114 7.08 26.28 -0.89
CA LEU A 114 6.83 25.01 -0.22
C LEU A 114 7.88 24.78 0.86
N VAL A 115 7.38 24.48 2.06
CA VAL A 115 8.17 24.03 3.19
C VAL A 115 7.77 22.60 3.52
N ILE A 116 8.73 21.82 4.01
CA ILE A 116 8.43 20.48 4.56
C ILE A 116 7.49 20.69 5.75
N PRO A 117 6.32 20.05 5.77
CA PRO A 117 5.35 20.28 6.82
C PRO A 117 5.82 19.66 8.14
N ASP A 118 5.38 20.23 9.27
CA ASP A 118 5.63 19.62 10.58
C ASP A 118 4.90 18.28 10.67
N VAL A 119 5.68 17.20 10.67
CA VAL A 119 5.16 15.82 10.65
C VAL A 119 4.17 15.56 11.78
N LYS A 120 4.26 16.24 12.94
CA LYS A 120 3.34 15.97 14.05
C LYS A 120 1.93 16.49 13.82
N ASN A 121 1.76 17.44 12.91
CA ASN A 121 0.53 18.21 12.73
C ASN A 121 0.00 18.17 11.29
N ALA A 122 0.78 17.67 10.33
CA ALA A 122 0.42 17.70 8.92
C ALA A 122 -0.71 16.71 8.58
N GLY A 123 -1.76 17.23 7.95
CA GLY A 123 -2.84 16.45 7.35
C GLY A 123 -3.35 15.31 8.23
N CYS A 124 -3.30 14.09 7.69
CA CYS A 124 -3.80 12.89 8.37
C CYS A 124 -2.85 12.29 9.41
N ILE A 125 -1.63 12.81 9.55
CA ILE A 125 -0.59 12.18 10.39
C ILE A 125 -1.02 12.01 11.85
N PRO A 126 -1.68 12.98 12.52
CA PRO A 126 -2.19 12.78 13.88
C PRO A 126 -3.13 11.57 13.98
N LEU A 127 -4.02 11.39 13.00
CA LEU A 127 -4.97 10.27 12.94
C LEU A 127 -4.24 8.94 12.65
N ALA A 128 -3.28 8.94 11.72
CA ALA A 128 -2.45 7.77 11.42
C ALA A 128 -1.62 7.32 12.64
N MET A 129 -1.12 8.29 13.43
CA MET A 129 -0.37 8.03 14.66
C MET A 129 -1.28 7.46 15.76
N GLU A 130 -2.49 8.00 15.92
CA GLU A 130 -3.50 7.43 16.83
C GLU A 130 -3.86 5.99 16.44
N PHE A 131 -4.08 5.74 15.13
CA PHE A 131 -4.33 4.41 14.61
C PHE A 131 -3.16 3.45 14.87
N SER A 132 -1.92 3.92 14.72
CA SER A 132 -0.71 3.13 15.01
C SER A 132 -0.60 2.77 16.51
N ARG A 133 -1.04 3.67 17.41
CA ARG A 133 -1.14 3.34 18.85
C ARG A 133 -2.20 2.27 19.13
N LEU A 134 -3.28 2.23 18.37
CA LEU A 134 -4.27 1.14 18.45
C LEU A 134 -3.68 -0.18 17.96
N GLN A 135 -2.91 -0.18 16.86
CA GLN A 135 -2.16 -1.36 16.42
C GLN A 135 -1.24 -1.89 17.53
N GLU A 136 -0.46 -1.01 18.16
CA GLU A 136 0.42 -1.38 19.28
C GLU A 136 -0.36 -1.99 20.44
N LYS A 137 -1.41 -1.29 20.91
CA LYS A 137 -2.25 -1.72 22.03
C LYS A 137 -2.84 -3.11 21.82
N HIS A 138 -3.22 -3.43 20.58
CA HIS A 138 -3.83 -4.71 20.24
C HIS A 138 -2.81 -5.76 19.76
N GLY A 139 -1.50 -5.43 19.70
CA GLY A 139 -0.45 -6.38 19.34
C GLY A 139 -0.37 -6.71 17.85
N TYR A 140 -0.70 -5.76 16.98
CA TYR A 140 -0.53 -5.83 15.53
C TYR A 140 0.78 -5.18 15.07
N PRO A 141 1.31 -5.55 13.89
CA PRO A 141 2.42 -4.82 13.26
C PRO A 141 2.08 -3.34 13.11
N ILE A 142 3.07 -2.46 13.33
CA ILE A 142 2.88 -1.02 13.21
C ILE A 142 3.14 -0.62 11.76
N SER A 143 2.11 -0.14 11.06
CA SER A 143 2.24 0.28 9.67
C SER A 143 2.15 1.80 9.55
N VAL A 144 3.02 2.39 8.73
CA VAL A 144 2.86 3.77 8.27
C VAL A 144 2.68 3.75 6.76
N VAL A 145 1.51 4.18 6.28
CA VAL A 145 1.18 4.18 4.86
C VAL A 145 1.29 5.60 4.32
N LEU A 146 2.11 5.77 3.29
CA LEU A 146 2.30 7.04 2.58
C LEU A 146 2.17 6.80 1.06
N GLY A 147 1.99 7.88 0.30
CA GLY A 147 2.26 7.82 -1.14
C GLY A 147 3.75 7.57 -1.40
N GLY A 148 4.07 6.98 -2.53
CA GLY A 148 5.44 6.94 -3.02
C GLY A 148 5.94 8.33 -3.43
N ASN A 149 7.24 8.47 -3.64
CA ASN A 149 7.93 9.72 -3.98
C ASN A 149 7.25 10.48 -5.14
N PHE A 150 6.97 9.81 -6.25
CA PHE A 150 6.38 10.48 -7.42
C PHE A 150 4.88 10.73 -7.23
N THR A 151 4.19 9.83 -6.54
CA THR A 151 2.77 9.99 -6.18
C THR A 151 2.56 11.19 -5.26
N ILE A 152 3.38 11.35 -4.22
CA ILE A 152 3.34 12.54 -3.37
C ILE A 152 3.64 13.79 -4.18
N ALA A 153 4.66 13.78 -5.06
CA ALA A 153 4.93 14.93 -5.92
C ALA A 153 3.72 15.29 -6.81
N GLY A 154 3.02 14.30 -7.36
CA GLY A 154 1.80 14.47 -8.16
C GLY A 154 0.58 14.92 -7.35
N ASN A 155 0.56 14.60 -6.06
CA ASN A 155 -0.47 15.00 -5.11
C ASN A 155 -0.18 16.40 -4.51
N ILE A 156 1.07 16.87 -4.53
CA ILE A 156 1.43 18.26 -4.21
C ILE A 156 1.13 19.17 -5.41
N CYS A 157 1.43 18.68 -6.61
CA CYS A 157 1.23 19.39 -7.87
C CYS A 157 0.62 18.44 -8.88
N ASP A 158 -0.66 18.66 -9.22
CA ASP A 158 -1.44 17.91 -10.21
C ASP A 158 -0.57 17.14 -11.23
N VAL A 159 -0.75 15.83 -11.30
CA VAL A 159 0.11 14.92 -12.09
C VAL A 159 0.25 15.34 -13.55
N SER A 160 -0.80 15.91 -14.16
CA SER A 160 -0.71 16.36 -15.56
C SER A 160 0.29 17.51 -15.71
N LYS A 161 0.36 18.39 -14.71
CA LYS A 161 1.35 19.47 -14.65
C LYS A 161 2.74 18.93 -14.33
N LEU A 162 2.85 18.02 -13.37
CA LEU A 162 4.12 17.37 -13.03
C LEU A 162 4.75 16.69 -14.26
N CYS A 163 3.96 15.94 -15.03
CA CYS A 163 4.42 15.32 -16.27
C CYS A 163 4.82 16.34 -17.35
N ARG A 164 4.14 17.49 -17.44
CA ARG A 164 4.55 18.58 -18.35
C ARG A 164 5.87 19.21 -17.92
N TRP A 165 6.07 19.44 -16.62
CA TRP A 165 7.33 19.97 -16.10
C TRP A 165 8.46 18.97 -16.20
N MET A 166 8.20 17.66 -16.08
CA MET A 166 9.21 16.63 -16.31
C MET A 166 9.91 16.78 -17.67
N LEU A 167 9.18 17.22 -18.69
CA LEU A 167 9.72 17.46 -20.03
C LEU A 167 10.34 18.85 -20.22
N LYS A 168 9.77 19.88 -19.57
CA LYS A 168 10.09 21.29 -19.88
C LYS A 168 10.94 21.99 -18.83
N LYS A 169 10.83 21.54 -17.58
CA LYS A 169 11.36 22.15 -16.34
C LYS A 169 11.72 21.05 -15.32
N PRO A 170 12.61 20.11 -15.67
CA PRO A 170 12.92 18.95 -14.82
C PRO A 170 13.44 19.35 -13.43
N GLU A 171 14.09 20.51 -13.30
CA GLU A 171 14.56 21.07 -12.03
C GLU A 171 13.44 21.24 -11.00
N LEU A 172 12.24 21.63 -11.45
CA LEU A 172 11.06 21.77 -10.56
C LEU A 172 10.57 20.40 -10.09
N VAL A 173 10.63 19.39 -10.96
CA VAL A 173 10.25 18.01 -10.62
C VAL A 173 11.23 17.41 -9.62
N HIS A 174 12.54 17.60 -9.83
CA HIS A 174 13.58 17.18 -8.88
C HIS A 174 13.40 17.85 -7.51
N ARG A 175 13.00 19.12 -7.48
CA ARG A 175 12.70 19.82 -6.23
C ARG A 175 11.50 19.21 -5.49
N LEU A 176 10.41 18.93 -6.20
CA LEU A 176 9.22 18.29 -5.63
C LEU A 176 9.51 16.86 -5.15
N LEU A 177 10.31 16.09 -5.90
CA LEU A 177 10.74 14.75 -5.51
C LEU A 177 11.62 14.78 -4.27
N GLN A 178 12.53 15.75 -4.13
CA GLN A 178 13.31 15.91 -2.91
C GLN A 178 12.41 16.21 -1.71
N LEU A 179 11.45 17.14 -1.86
CA LEU A 179 10.49 17.47 -0.80
C LEU A 179 9.65 16.26 -0.39
N ALA A 180 9.16 15.48 -1.35
CA ALA A 180 8.42 14.24 -1.09
C ALA A 180 9.29 13.21 -0.34
N SER A 181 10.55 13.04 -0.77
CA SER A 181 11.52 12.12 -0.16
C SER A 181 11.84 12.50 1.29
N ASP A 182 12.17 13.78 1.52
CA ASP A 182 12.50 14.28 2.85
C ASP A 182 11.29 14.18 3.81
N HIS A 183 10.07 14.42 3.30
CA HIS A 183 8.83 14.23 4.05
C HIS A 183 8.61 12.75 4.41
N ILE A 184 8.74 11.83 3.45
CA ILE A 184 8.64 10.39 3.72
C ILE A 184 9.61 9.97 4.83
N VAL A 185 10.88 10.35 4.70
CA VAL A 185 11.92 10.02 5.69
C VAL A 185 11.58 10.61 7.06
N SER A 186 11.09 11.85 7.12
CA SER A 186 10.71 12.52 8.37
C SER A 186 9.53 11.84 9.05
N VAL A 187 8.52 11.44 8.28
CA VAL A 187 7.36 10.71 8.81
C VAL A 187 7.76 9.32 9.31
N VAL A 188 8.54 8.58 8.55
CA VAL A 188 9.02 7.25 9.00
C VAL A 188 9.91 7.39 10.23
N SER A 189 10.81 8.38 10.29
CA SER A 189 11.62 8.67 11.48
C SER A 189 10.74 8.90 12.71
N TYR A 190 9.67 9.69 12.58
CA TYR A 190 8.75 9.93 13.69
C TYR A 190 8.06 8.65 14.19
N TRP A 191 7.70 7.74 13.28
CA TRP A 191 7.18 6.41 13.66
C TRP A 191 8.25 5.54 14.33
N VAL A 192 9.47 5.53 13.78
CA VAL A 192 10.61 4.79 14.34
C VAL A 192 10.93 5.26 15.76
N ASP A 193 10.97 6.57 16.00
CA ASP A 193 11.22 7.17 17.31
C ASP A 193 10.12 6.82 18.32
N THR A 194 8.88 6.65 17.85
CA THR A 194 7.73 6.36 18.71
C THR A 194 7.61 4.87 19.05
N PHE A 195 7.79 3.98 18.07
CA PHE A 195 7.45 2.54 18.20
C PHE A 195 8.65 1.60 18.15
N GLY A 196 9.82 2.12 17.72
CA GLY A 196 11.05 1.36 17.49
C GLY A 196 11.14 0.76 16.08
N ALA A 197 12.30 0.93 15.45
CA ALA A 197 12.52 0.64 14.02
C ALA A 197 12.13 -0.79 13.59
N LYS A 198 12.44 -1.79 14.42
CA LYS A 198 12.19 -3.21 14.10
C LYS A 198 10.71 -3.60 14.06
N ARG A 199 9.82 -2.75 14.58
CA ARG A 199 8.36 -2.98 14.66
C ARG A 199 7.57 -2.22 13.60
N VAL A 200 8.17 -1.18 13.01
CA VAL A 200 7.55 -0.35 11.99
C VAL A 200 7.75 -1.01 10.62
N ILE A 201 6.67 -1.11 9.86
CA ILE A 201 6.67 -1.56 8.46
C ILE A 201 6.09 -0.43 7.61
N PRO A 202 6.93 0.45 7.04
CA PRO A 202 6.48 1.48 6.12
C PRO A 202 5.90 0.87 4.85
N GLN A 203 4.85 1.50 4.33
CA GLN A 203 4.19 1.13 3.09
C GLN A 203 4.11 2.34 2.17
N PHE A 204 4.57 2.18 0.93
CA PHE A 204 4.58 3.22 -0.08
C PHE A 204 3.73 2.82 -1.28
N TRP A 205 2.71 3.61 -1.56
CA TRP A 205 1.79 3.37 -2.67
C TRP A 205 2.17 4.26 -3.83
N GLU A 206 2.64 3.68 -4.94
CA GLU A 206 3.26 4.42 -6.03
C GLU A 206 2.54 4.23 -7.40
N PRO A 207 1.23 4.52 -7.50
CA PRO A 207 0.48 4.35 -8.75
C PRO A 207 0.89 5.31 -9.87
N LEU A 208 1.37 6.54 -9.55
CA LEU A 208 1.64 7.54 -10.59
C LEU A 208 2.89 7.24 -11.44
N THR A 209 3.66 6.23 -11.08
CA THR A 209 4.82 5.77 -11.87
C THR A 209 4.46 4.74 -12.93
N ALA A 210 3.18 4.33 -13.01
CA ALA A 210 2.71 3.37 -14.01
C ALA A 210 3.06 3.83 -15.43
N ASN A 211 3.33 2.86 -16.31
CA ASN A 211 3.77 3.08 -17.67
C ASN A 211 2.74 3.80 -18.56
N ILE A 212 1.49 3.86 -18.11
CA ILE A 212 0.44 4.70 -18.72
C ILE A 212 0.60 6.20 -18.42
N ILE A 213 1.31 6.57 -17.34
CA ILE A 213 1.54 7.96 -16.90
C ILE A 213 2.93 8.45 -17.32
N ILE A 214 3.98 7.66 -17.05
CA ILE A 214 5.37 8.00 -17.40
C ILE A 214 6.09 6.84 -18.07
N SER A 215 7.01 7.15 -18.98
CA SER A 215 7.82 6.13 -19.65
C SER A 215 8.78 5.44 -18.66
N PRO A 216 9.18 4.18 -18.91
CA PRO A 216 10.20 3.51 -18.10
C PRO A 216 11.53 4.27 -18.03
N LYS A 217 11.88 5.00 -19.10
CA LYS A 217 13.06 5.86 -19.12
C LYS A 217 12.94 7.00 -18.09
N HIS A 218 11.81 7.68 -18.04
CA HIS A 218 11.58 8.74 -17.06
C HIS A 218 11.53 8.19 -15.63
N PHE A 219 10.91 7.03 -15.43
CA PHE A 219 10.95 6.37 -14.11
C PHE A 219 12.40 6.14 -13.67
N LYS A 220 13.22 5.51 -14.53
CA LYS A 220 14.63 5.22 -14.24
C LYS A 220 15.46 6.48 -13.98
N GLU A 221 15.35 7.50 -14.84
CA GLU A 221 16.24 8.65 -14.81
C GLU A 221 15.82 9.70 -13.77
N ILE A 222 14.53 9.82 -13.48
CA ILE A 222 13.98 10.93 -12.67
C ILE A 222 13.44 10.44 -11.33
N VAL A 223 12.76 9.29 -11.28
CA VAL A 223 12.04 8.84 -10.07
C VAL A 223 12.86 7.87 -9.24
N LEU A 224 13.42 6.83 -9.86
CA LEU A 224 14.15 5.75 -9.21
C LEU A 224 15.24 6.24 -8.23
N PRO A 225 16.07 7.26 -8.56
CA PRO A 225 17.11 7.72 -7.63
C PRO A 225 16.55 8.16 -6.27
N TYR A 226 15.39 8.83 -6.26
CA TYR A 226 14.75 9.30 -5.04
C TYR A 226 14.10 8.17 -4.26
N VAL A 227 13.50 7.20 -4.95
CA VAL A 227 12.91 6.01 -4.31
C VAL A 227 14.02 5.21 -3.62
N VAL A 228 15.12 4.93 -4.32
CA VAL A 228 16.31 4.24 -3.77
C VAL A 228 16.86 4.99 -2.56
N GLU A 229 17.17 6.28 -2.70
CA GLU A 229 17.72 7.09 -1.60
C GLU A 229 16.79 7.09 -0.37
N THR A 230 15.49 7.19 -0.60
CA THR A 230 14.48 7.18 0.47
C THR A 230 14.47 5.84 1.20
N SER A 231 14.46 4.71 0.46
CA SER A 231 14.49 3.40 1.09
C SER A 231 15.80 3.14 1.84
N GLU A 232 16.94 3.55 1.29
CA GLU A 232 18.25 3.44 1.96
C GLU A 232 18.26 4.19 3.29
N LYS A 233 17.77 5.43 3.31
CA LYS A 233 17.64 6.24 4.54
C LYS A 233 16.73 5.56 5.56
N ILE A 234 15.60 4.99 5.13
CA ILE A 234 14.67 4.28 6.02
C ILE A 234 15.31 3.01 6.60
N LEU A 235 15.95 2.19 5.78
CA LEU A 235 16.62 0.97 6.24
C LEU A 235 17.79 1.29 7.18
N ALA A 236 18.51 2.38 6.94
CA ALA A 236 19.57 2.87 7.83
C ALA A 236 19.06 3.24 9.24
N MET A 237 17.76 3.50 9.42
CA MET A 237 17.13 3.69 10.74
C MET A 237 16.95 2.37 11.51
N GLY A 238 17.21 1.22 10.89
CA GLY A 238 17.01 -0.12 11.47
C GLY A 238 15.63 -0.73 11.18
N VAL A 239 14.86 -0.14 10.26
CA VAL A 239 13.64 -0.75 9.70
C VAL A 239 14.05 -1.99 8.92
N ARG A 240 13.29 -3.08 9.09
CA ARG A 240 13.63 -4.38 8.46
C ARG A 240 12.87 -4.68 7.18
N HIS A 241 11.65 -4.18 7.05
CA HIS A 241 10.74 -4.50 5.98
C HIS A 241 10.10 -3.21 5.48
N VAL A 242 10.18 -2.97 4.18
CA VAL A 242 9.47 -1.89 3.49
C VAL A 242 8.55 -2.53 2.47
N LEU A 243 7.29 -2.10 2.46
CA LEU A 243 6.30 -2.52 1.48
C LEU A 243 6.16 -1.49 0.38
N TYR A 244 6.31 -1.92 -0.86
CA TYR A 244 5.93 -1.14 -2.03
C TYR A 244 4.68 -1.74 -2.67
N HIS A 245 3.64 -0.93 -2.79
CA HIS A 245 2.49 -1.24 -3.63
C HIS A 245 2.72 -0.63 -5.01
N ILE A 246 3.12 -1.49 -5.95
CA ILE A 246 3.47 -1.17 -7.33
C ILE A 246 2.20 -1.35 -8.16
N CYS A 247 1.37 -0.31 -8.13
CA CYS A 247 0.03 -0.31 -8.73
C CYS A 247 0.07 0.05 -10.23
N GLY A 248 -0.86 -0.54 -10.99
CA GLY A 248 -1.06 -0.31 -12.42
C GLY A 248 -0.02 -1.01 -13.30
N GLU A 249 -0.12 -0.79 -14.61
CA GLU A 249 0.81 -1.36 -15.59
C GLU A 249 2.24 -0.84 -15.35
N GLN A 250 3.11 -1.69 -14.82
CA GLN A 250 4.51 -1.39 -14.45
C GLN A 250 5.49 -2.48 -14.94
N ASN A 251 5.09 -3.37 -15.86
CA ASN A 251 5.91 -4.51 -16.28
C ASN A 251 7.29 -4.07 -16.81
N ALA A 252 7.34 -2.93 -17.50
CA ALA A 252 8.59 -2.37 -18.01
C ALA A 252 9.43 -1.65 -16.92
N ASN A 253 8.84 -1.35 -15.77
CA ASN A 253 9.53 -0.79 -14.60
C ASN A 253 10.04 -1.86 -13.62
N LEU A 254 9.58 -3.11 -13.69
CA LEU A 254 9.96 -4.15 -12.71
C LEU A 254 11.48 -4.33 -12.55
N PRO A 255 12.31 -4.34 -13.62
CA PRO A 255 13.76 -4.43 -13.45
C PRO A 255 14.36 -3.27 -12.65
N TYR A 256 13.78 -2.07 -12.77
CA TYR A 256 14.21 -0.88 -12.03
C TYR A 256 13.72 -0.91 -10.59
N TRP A 257 12.48 -1.36 -10.36
CA TRP A 257 11.96 -1.60 -9.01
C TRP A 257 12.81 -2.61 -8.22
N ALA A 258 13.44 -3.58 -8.89
CA ALA A 258 14.35 -4.54 -8.26
C ALA A 258 15.67 -3.93 -7.75
N GLU A 259 15.99 -2.70 -8.17
CA GLU A 259 17.13 -1.92 -7.68
C GLU A 259 16.81 -1.22 -6.34
N VAL A 260 15.52 -1.06 -5.99
CA VAL A 260 15.09 -0.42 -4.75
C VAL A 260 15.36 -1.35 -3.57
N PRO A 261 16.09 -0.90 -2.53
CA PRO A 261 16.33 -1.73 -1.36
C PRO A 261 15.09 -1.73 -0.46
N MET A 262 14.43 -2.88 -0.34
CA MET A 262 13.15 -3.00 0.38
C MET A 262 13.27 -3.68 1.76
N GLY A 263 14.49 -4.04 2.17
CA GLY A 263 14.75 -4.78 3.41
C GLY A 263 14.85 -6.29 3.19
N ASP A 264 14.78 -7.05 4.28
CA ASP A 264 14.97 -8.50 4.26
C ASP A 264 13.96 -9.26 5.17
N PRO A 265 12.91 -9.88 4.58
CA PRO A 265 12.50 -9.69 3.19
C PRO A 265 11.91 -8.28 2.97
N GLY A 266 11.99 -7.80 1.74
CA GLY A 266 11.11 -6.73 1.26
C GLY A 266 9.69 -7.24 1.03
N LEU A 267 8.74 -6.34 0.77
CA LEU A 267 7.34 -6.70 0.49
C LEU A 267 6.89 -5.97 -0.79
N CYS A 268 6.42 -6.70 -1.80
CA CYS A 268 5.94 -6.10 -3.05
C CYS A 268 4.50 -6.52 -3.33
N SER A 269 3.61 -5.54 -3.45
CA SER A 269 2.21 -5.76 -3.83
C SER A 269 1.96 -5.31 -5.26
N PHE A 270 1.26 -6.14 -6.03
CA PHE A 270 1.03 -5.95 -7.47
C PHE A 270 -0.45 -6.07 -7.85
N GLY A 271 -0.83 -5.32 -8.88
CA GLY A 271 -2.11 -5.38 -9.59
C GLY A 271 -2.22 -6.53 -10.59
N GLU A 272 -3.41 -6.72 -11.17
CA GLU A 272 -3.64 -7.73 -12.22
C GLU A 272 -2.77 -7.47 -13.46
N GLU A 273 -2.49 -6.20 -13.72
CA GLU A 273 -1.74 -5.73 -14.88
C GLU A 273 -0.31 -6.30 -14.89
N ILE A 274 0.20 -6.73 -13.74
CA ILE A 274 1.53 -7.31 -13.59
C ILE A 274 1.48 -8.81 -13.79
N ASP A 275 2.36 -9.32 -14.66
CA ASP A 275 2.60 -10.74 -14.76
C ASP A 275 3.22 -11.26 -13.45
N LEU A 276 2.44 -12.05 -12.70
CA LEU A 276 2.83 -12.55 -11.39
C LEU A 276 4.05 -13.49 -11.45
N GLU A 277 4.21 -14.29 -12.51
CA GLU A 277 5.38 -15.16 -12.67
C GLU A 277 6.62 -14.31 -12.91
N ARG A 278 6.51 -13.28 -13.75
CA ARG A 278 7.62 -12.34 -13.96
C ARG A 278 7.96 -11.54 -12.69
N ALA A 279 6.96 -11.16 -11.90
CA ALA A 279 7.21 -10.53 -10.60
C ALA A 279 7.94 -11.48 -9.65
N ILE A 280 7.57 -12.76 -9.62
CA ILE A 280 8.26 -13.78 -8.82
C ILE A 280 9.70 -13.97 -9.30
N ASP A 281 9.95 -14.05 -10.61
CA ASP A 281 11.31 -14.19 -11.16
C ASP A 281 12.24 -13.02 -10.75
N ILE A 282 11.69 -11.80 -10.68
CA ILE A 282 12.47 -10.59 -10.39
C ILE A 282 12.63 -10.35 -8.89
N PHE A 283 11.56 -10.55 -8.10
CA PHE A 283 11.49 -10.15 -6.69
C PHE A 283 11.49 -11.33 -5.73
N GLY A 284 11.08 -12.52 -6.15
CA GLY A 284 10.75 -13.63 -5.26
C GLY A 284 11.91 -14.11 -4.38
N GLU A 285 13.16 -13.90 -4.79
CA GLU A 285 14.36 -14.21 -3.99
C GLU A 285 14.62 -13.20 -2.85
N LYS A 286 14.07 -11.98 -2.95
CA LYS A 286 14.32 -10.88 -2.00
C LYS A 286 13.07 -10.41 -1.25
N CYS A 287 11.90 -10.56 -1.85
CA CYS A 287 10.66 -10.00 -1.36
C CYS A 287 9.58 -11.06 -1.25
N VAL A 288 8.72 -10.90 -0.24
CA VAL A 288 7.40 -11.53 -0.25
C VAL A 288 6.57 -10.87 -1.34
N VAL A 289 6.00 -11.67 -2.23
CA VAL A 289 5.12 -11.19 -3.31
C VAL A 289 3.67 -11.20 -2.84
N ILE A 290 2.91 -10.13 -3.12
CA ILE A 290 1.54 -9.93 -2.63
C ILE A 290 0.63 -9.59 -3.81
N GLY A 291 -0.53 -10.25 -3.92
CA GLY A 291 -1.52 -9.96 -4.95
C GLY A 291 -2.11 -11.22 -5.58
N ASN A 292 -2.60 -11.17 -6.81
CA ASN A 292 -2.86 -9.97 -7.59
C ASN A 292 -4.27 -9.96 -8.21
N VAL A 293 -5.25 -10.52 -7.49
CA VAL A 293 -6.63 -10.71 -7.98
C VAL A 293 -7.28 -9.37 -8.32
N ASP A 294 -7.80 -9.22 -9.55
CA ASP A 294 -8.41 -7.97 -10.02
C ASP A 294 -9.61 -7.55 -9.13
N PRO A 295 -9.57 -6.38 -8.47
CA PRO A 295 -10.68 -5.89 -7.66
C PRO A 295 -11.99 -5.71 -8.45
N ARG A 296 -11.95 -5.49 -9.77
CA ARG A 296 -13.15 -5.40 -10.62
C ARG A 296 -13.88 -6.75 -10.71
N ASP A 297 -13.11 -7.84 -10.79
CA ASP A 297 -13.64 -9.19 -10.77
C ASP A 297 -14.14 -9.58 -9.38
N VAL A 298 -13.47 -9.12 -8.32
CA VAL A 298 -13.99 -9.28 -6.95
C VAL A 298 -15.30 -8.51 -6.77
N LEU A 299 -15.46 -7.34 -7.37
CA LEU A 299 -16.69 -6.54 -7.29
C LEU A 299 -17.86 -7.15 -8.08
N THR A 300 -17.62 -7.56 -9.32
CA THR A 300 -18.71 -7.87 -10.29
C THR A 300 -18.70 -9.29 -10.85
N GLY A 301 -17.59 -10.02 -10.70
CA GLY A 301 -17.44 -11.35 -11.25
C GLY A 301 -18.26 -12.41 -10.50
N PRO A 302 -18.58 -13.54 -11.15
CA PRO A 302 -19.20 -14.66 -10.46
C PRO A 302 -18.23 -15.27 -9.43
N PRO A 303 -18.71 -15.82 -8.30
CA PRO A 303 -17.87 -16.45 -7.28
C PRO A 303 -16.89 -17.50 -7.83
N GLU A 304 -17.30 -18.25 -8.85
CA GLU A 304 -16.47 -19.26 -9.53
C GLU A 304 -15.24 -18.61 -10.19
N LYS A 305 -15.41 -17.48 -10.86
CA LYS A 305 -14.30 -16.73 -11.46
C LYS A 305 -13.36 -16.19 -10.38
N ILE A 306 -13.90 -15.65 -9.28
CA ILE A 306 -13.09 -15.15 -8.16
C ILE A 306 -12.23 -16.28 -7.58
N ARG A 307 -12.82 -17.46 -7.38
CA ARG A 307 -12.13 -18.66 -6.93
C ARG A 307 -11.03 -19.08 -7.91
N GLU A 308 -11.32 -19.15 -9.21
CA GLU A 308 -10.33 -19.49 -10.24
C GLU A 308 -9.13 -18.54 -10.23
N LEU A 309 -9.38 -17.22 -10.12
CA LEU A 309 -8.34 -16.21 -10.03
C LEU A 309 -7.49 -16.38 -8.76
N CYS A 310 -8.14 -16.64 -7.61
CA CYS A 310 -7.43 -16.89 -6.35
C CYS A 310 -6.55 -18.15 -6.44
N VAL A 311 -7.07 -19.26 -6.99
CA VAL A 311 -6.31 -20.51 -7.17
C VAL A 311 -5.12 -20.27 -8.09
N SER A 312 -5.33 -19.65 -9.26
CA SER A 312 -4.27 -19.33 -10.21
C SER A 312 -3.16 -18.49 -9.58
N ALA A 313 -3.52 -17.42 -8.84
CA ALA A 313 -2.56 -16.58 -8.14
C ALA A 313 -1.78 -17.36 -7.06
N MET A 314 -2.45 -18.21 -6.28
CA MET A 314 -1.80 -19.05 -5.28
C MET A 314 -0.91 -20.12 -5.89
N GLU A 315 -1.31 -20.78 -6.98
CA GLU A 315 -0.49 -21.77 -7.68
C GLU A 315 0.83 -21.16 -8.18
N LYS A 316 0.77 -19.99 -8.82
CA LYS A 316 1.96 -19.23 -9.22
C LYS A 316 2.77 -18.79 -8.00
N GLY A 317 2.09 -18.24 -7.00
CA GLY A 317 2.68 -17.73 -5.76
C GLY A 317 3.48 -18.76 -4.96
N ARG A 318 3.20 -20.07 -5.08
CA ARG A 318 3.97 -21.13 -4.42
C ARG A 318 5.42 -21.21 -4.88
N GLU A 319 5.71 -20.71 -6.08
CA GLU A 319 7.07 -20.68 -6.63
C GLU A 319 7.89 -19.50 -6.07
N ALA A 320 7.31 -18.58 -5.30
CA ALA A 320 8.01 -17.45 -4.69
C ALA A 320 8.92 -17.88 -3.52
N PRO A 321 10.25 -17.83 -3.64
CA PRO A 321 11.17 -18.38 -2.64
C PRO A 321 11.08 -17.71 -1.26
N ARG A 322 10.85 -16.40 -1.20
CA ARG A 322 10.65 -15.64 0.06
C ARG A 322 9.19 -15.65 0.53
N GLY A 323 8.29 -16.28 -0.22
CA GLY A 323 6.89 -16.47 0.12
C GLY A 323 5.94 -15.53 -0.63
N PHE A 324 4.65 -15.84 -0.47
CA PHE A 324 3.56 -15.18 -1.18
C PHE A 324 2.37 -14.92 -0.24
N MET A 325 1.67 -13.81 -0.43
CA MET A 325 0.37 -13.53 0.19
C MET A 325 -0.68 -13.25 -0.89
N LEU A 326 -1.83 -13.90 -0.78
CA LEU A 326 -2.95 -13.61 -1.66
C LEU A 326 -3.55 -12.26 -1.27
N SER A 327 -3.81 -11.42 -2.25
CA SER A 327 -4.57 -10.18 -2.07
C SER A 327 -5.33 -9.79 -3.33
N SER A 328 -6.26 -8.85 -3.19
CA SER A 328 -6.69 -8.09 -4.35
C SER A 328 -5.55 -7.18 -4.81
N GLY A 329 -5.40 -7.01 -6.11
CA GLY A 329 -4.33 -6.23 -6.71
C GLY A 329 -4.43 -4.72 -6.48
N CYS A 330 -5.55 -4.23 -5.97
CA CYS A 330 -5.74 -2.87 -5.45
C CYS A 330 -6.87 -2.89 -4.40
N GLU A 331 -7.32 -1.73 -3.94
CA GLU A 331 -8.40 -1.66 -2.94
C GLU A 331 -9.70 -2.28 -3.46
N VAL A 332 -10.27 -3.18 -2.66
CA VAL A 332 -11.60 -3.75 -2.88
C VAL A 332 -12.66 -2.67 -2.68
N SER A 333 -13.51 -2.50 -3.69
CA SER A 333 -14.61 -1.55 -3.67
C SER A 333 -15.50 -1.75 -2.42
N PRO A 334 -15.95 -0.67 -1.75
CA PRO A 334 -16.90 -0.75 -0.64
C PRO A 334 -18.24 -1.37 -1.01
N GLU A 335 -18.58 -1.37 -2.30
CA GLU A 335 -19.83 -1.93 -2.83
C GLU A 335 -19.68 -3.41 -3.23
N THR A 336 -18.51 -4.00 -3.00
CA THR A 336 -18.26 -5.43 -3.22
C THR A 336 -19.23 -6.26 -2.39
N PRO A 337 -19.93 -7.25 -2.97
CA PRO A 337 -20.76 -8.15 -2.19
C PRO A 337 -19.96 -8.85 -1.08
N PRO A 338 -20.43 -8.88 0.17
CA PRO A 338 -19.78 -9.58 1.28
C PRO A 338 -19.41 -11.04 0.96
N TYR A 339 -20.21 -11.71 0.13
CA TYR A 339 -19.97 -13.08 -0.30
C TYR A 339 -18.76 -13.23 -1.24
N HIS A 340 -18.41 -12.19 -2.00
CA HIS A 340 -17.24 -12.22 -2.89
C HIS A 340 -15.93 -12.17 -2.09
N VAL A 341 -15.87 -11.33 -1.05
CA VAL A 341 -14.74 -11.31 -0.11
C VAL A 341 -14.66 -12.64 0.66
N TYR A 342 -15.81 -13.19 1.08
CA TYR A 342 -15.88 -14.53 1.67
C TYR A 342 -15.36 -15.61 0.71
N THR A 343 -15.63 -15.49 -0.59
CA THR A 343 -15.17 -16.47 -1.60
C THR A 343 -13.65 -16.51 -1.69
N MET A 344 -12.96 -15.36 -1.61
CA MET A 344 -11.50 -15.31 -1.56
C MET A 344 -10.97 -16.06 -0.33
N GLN A 345 -11.53 -15.75 0.84
CA GLN A 345 -11.20 -16.39 2.11
C GLN A 345 -11.39 -17.91 2.07
N LYS A 346 -12.56 -18.35 1.59
CA LYS A 346 -12.91 -19.77 1.47
C LYS A 346 -11.98 -20.50 0.51
N THR A 347 -11.58 -19.85 -0.58
CA THR A 347 -10.66 -20.43 -1.56
C THR A 347 -9.28 -20.67 -0.95
N VAL A 348 -8.77 -19.76 -0.11
CA VAL A 348 -7.51 -19.97 0.63
C VAL A 348 -7.61 -21.16 1.57
N GLU A 349 -8.72 -21.31 2.31
CA GLU A 349 -8.92 -22.46 3.21
C GLU A 349 -8.93 -23.79 2.46
N GLU A 350 -9.55 -23.85 1.28
CA GLU A 350 -9.73 -25.09 0.52
C GLU A 350 -8.49 -25.47 -0.31
N PHE A 351 -7.63 -24.50 -0.63
CA PHE A 351 -6.38 -24.73 -1.35
C PHE A 351 -5.30 -25.40 -0.49
N SER A 352 -5.37 -25.23 0.84
CA SER A 352 -4.24 -25.45 1.78
C SER A 352 -4.11 -26.86 2.37
#